data_AF-A0A7K2QJD3-F1
#
_entry.id   AF-A0A7K2QJD3-F1
#
_cell.length_a   1.000
_cell.length_b   1.000
_cell.length_c   1.000
_cell.angle_alpha   90.00
_cell.angle_beta   90.00
_cell.angle_gamma   90.00
#
_symmetry.space_group_name_H-M   'P 1'
#
loop_
_entity.id
_entity.type
_entity.pdbx_description
1 polymer ?
#
loop_
_entity_poly.entity_id
_entity_poly.type
_entity_poly.pdbx_seq_one_letter_code
_entity_poly.pdbx_strand_id
1 'polypeptide(L)'
;AFLVRSSNLLLSSLNLDRCMDATAHLAAEHLADAALVVAPARGSELPVVSCVRGGTPSASLLAVDPEEVPGLAEALQGFPPVPSLWIDSARAPAWLVPEGLDTVGSIVVTPLPGHGV
;
A
#
# COMPACT_ATOMS: atom_id res chain seq x y z
N ALA A 1 0.45 2.27 24.01
CA ALA A 1 -0.22 3.53 23.66
C ALA A 1 -0.48 3.67 22.15
N PHE A 2 0.48 3.30 21.29
CA PHE A 2 0.34 3.29 19.82
C PHE A 2 -0.90 2.52 19.32
N LEU A 3 -1.04 1.25 19.68
CA LEU A 3 -2.13 0.38 19.21
C LEU A 3 -3.53 0.93 19.50
N VAL A 4 -3.74 1.56 20.66
CA VAL A 4 -5.03 2.19 21.02
C VAL A 4 -5.31 3.42 20.15
N ARG A 5 -4.28 4.21 19.84
CA ARG A 5 -4.40 5.41 19.02
C ARG A 5 -4.64 5.05 17.55
N SER A 6 -3.90 4.07 17.03
CA SER A 6 -4.09 3.51 15.69
C SER A 6 -5.45 2.83 15.57
N SER A 7 -5.85 2.06 16.58
CA SER A 7 -7.18 1.42 16.62
C SER A 7 -8.30 2.46 16.64
N ASN A 8 -8.20 3.54 17.42
CA ASN A 8 -9.21 4.61 17.39
C ASN A 8 -9.26 5.35 16.05
N LEU A 9 -8.13 5.56 15.38
CA LEU A 9 -8.10 6.16 14.04
C LEU A 9 -8.73 5.23 12.99
N LEU A 10 -8.45 3.93 13.07
CA LEU A 10 -8.99 2.90 12.16
C LEU A 10 -10.47 2.60 12.43
N LEU A 11 -10.90 2.54 13.70
CA LEU A 11 -12.28 2.26 14.11
C LEU A 11 -13.21 3.48 14.03
N SER A 12 -12.66 4.69 13.99
CA SER A 12 -13.43 5.93 13.76
C SER A 12 -13.96 6.04 12.33
N SER A 13 -13.67 5.08 11.46
CA SER A 13 -13.97 5.19 10.04
C SER A 13 -14.29 3.81 9.42
N LEU A 14 -15.56 3.57 9.12
CA LEU A 14 -15.97 2.62 8.07
C LEU A 14 -15.62 3.13 6.65
N ASN A 15 -14.78 4.17 6.54
CA ASN A 15 -14.36 4.77 5.30
C ASN A 15 -12.94 4.27 4.98
N LEU A 16 -12.88 3.52 3.87
CA LEU A 16 -11.68 2.87 3.33
C LEU A 16 -10.56 3.87 3.07
N ASP A 17 -10.88 5.03 2.52
CA ASP A 17 -9.88 6.05 2.14
C ASP A 17 -9.08 6.51 3.38
N ARG A 18 -9.76 6.78 4.50
CA ARG A 18 -9.08 7.13 5.78
C ARG A 18 -8.24 5.98 6.33
N CYS A 19 -8.69 4.74 6.15
CA CYS A 19 -7.91 3.57 6.56
C CYS A 19 -6.64 3.44 5.71
N MET A 20 -6.73 3.68 4.40
CA MET A 20 -5.59 3.68 3.51
C MET A 20 -4.58 4.79 3.87
N ASP A 21 -5.06 6.01 4.13
CA ASP A 21 -4.22 7.13 4.61
C ASP A 21 -3.47 6.78 5.89
N ALA A 22 -4.20 6.30 6.91
CA ALA A 22 -3.59 5.91 8.18
C ALA A 22 -2.58 4.77 8.01
N THR A 23 -2.88 3.78 7.16
CA THR A 23 -1.99 2.65 6.89
C THR A 23 -0.72 3.09 6.20
N ALA A 24 -0.84 3.91 5.14
CA ALA A 24 0.31 4.42 4.39
C ALA A 24 1.22 5.26 5.28
N HIS A 25 0.63 6.16 6.08
CA HIS A 25 1.38 7.00 7.01
C HIS A 25 2.13 6.16 8.05
N LEU A 26 1.45 5.22 8.71
CA LEU A 26 2.07 4.39 9.74
C LEU A 26 3.16 3.46 9.18
N ALA A 27 2.98 2.92 7.97
CA ALA A 27 3.98 2.09 7.31
C ALA A 27 5.23 2.90 6.92
N ALA A 28 5.06 4.10 6.35
CA ALA A 28 6.17 4.99 6.04
C ALA A 28 6.89 5.51 7.30
N GLU A 29 6.18 5.67 8.41
CA GLU A 29 6.80 6.13 9.66
C GLU A 29 7.54 5.01 10.40
N HIS A 30 7.13 3.75 10.24
CA HIS A 30 7.63 2.68 11.11
C HIS A 30 8.26 1.48 10.41
N LEU A 31 8.05 1.29 9.10
CA LEU A 31 8.46 0.07 8.39
C LEU A 31 9.41 0.31 7.22
N ALA A 32 9.24 1.41 6.47
CA ALA A 32 10.01 1.68 5.25
C ALA A 32 10.20 3.19 5.03
N ASP A 33 11.04 3.58 4.07
CA ASP A 33 11.24 5.00 3.73
C ASP A 33 10.04 5.60 2.98
N ALA A 34 9.24 4.75 2.34
CA ALA A 34 7.94 5.08 1.80
C ALA A 34 7.02 3.86 1.81
N ALA A 35 5.71 4.08 1.68
CA ALA A 35 4.70 3.04 1.59
C ALA A 35 3.65 3.37 0.54
N LEU A 36 3.19 2.34 -0.17
CA LEU A 36 2.00 2.39 -1.01
C LEU A 36 0.97 1.42 -0.44
N VAL A 37 -0.27 1.88 -0.30
CA VAL A 37 -1.42 1.07 0.06
C VAL A 37 -2.32 1.01 -1.16
N VAL A 38 -2.54 -0.19 -1.68
CA VAL A 38 -3.30 -0.45 -2.89
C VAL A 38 -4.57 -1.20 -2.51
N ALA A 39 -5.72 -0.71 -2.96
CA ALA A 39 -7.00 -1.41 -2.82
C ALA A 39 -7.38 -2.10 -4.14
N PRO A 40 -8.27 -3.11 -4.11
CA PRO A 40 -8.83 -3.69 -5.33
C PRO A 40 -9.42 -2.62 -6.26
N ALA A 41 -9.31 -2.85 -7.58
CA ALA A 41 -9.70 -1.89 -8.60
C ALA A 41 -11.17 -1.48 -8.47
N ARG A 42 -11.45 -0.19 -8.68
CA ARG A 42 -12.81 0.33 -8.87
C ARG A 42 -13.03 0.56 -10.37
N GLY A 43 -13.30 -0.52 -11.11
CA GLY A 43 -13.31 -0.49 -12.58
C GLY A 43 -11.94 -0.82 -13.16
N SER A 44 -11.37 0.07 -13.96
CA SER A 44 -10.05 -0.11 -14.61
C SER A 44 -8.88 0.55 -13.86
N GLU A 45 -9.14 1.21 -12.74
CA GLU A 45 -8.14 1.96 -11.97
C GLU A 45 -8.00 1.41 -10.56
N LEU A 46 -6.75 1.34 -10.09
CA LEU A 46 -6.39 0.98 -8.74
C LEU A 46 -6.39 2.22 -7.84
N PRO A 47 -7.17 2.24 -6.74
CA PRO A 47 -6.99 3.22 -5.69
C PRO A 47 -5.66 2.98 -4.98
N VAL A 48 -4.82 4.01 -4.94
CA VAL A 48 -3.49 3.96 -4.32
C VAL A 48 -3.30 5.16 -3.41
N VAL A 49 -2.88 4.91 -2.17
CA VAL A 49 -2.37 5.93 -1.28
C VAL A 49 -0.87 5.73 -1.10
N SER A 50 -0.08 6.75 -1.40
CA SER A 50 1.36 6.76 -1.19
C SER A 50 1.73 7.68 -0.01
N CYS A 51 2.80 7.35 0.71
CA CYS A 51 3.37 8.21 1.73
C CYS A 51 4.87 8.00 1.81
N VAL A 52 5.65 9.09 1.78
CA VAL A 52 7.08 9.09 2.13
C VAL A 52 7.21 9.41 3.61
N ARG A 53 8.24 8.87 4.27
CA ARG A 53 8.56 9.12 5.68
C ARG A 53 8.63 10.62 5.97
N GLY A 54 7.98 11.06 7.05
CA GLY A 54 7.88 12.48 7.41
C GLY A 54 6.95 13.31 6.51
N GLY A 55 6.37 12.72 5.48
CA GLY A 55 5.41 13.35 4.58
C GLY A 55 3.95 13.10 4.98
N THR A 56 3.04 13.63 4.15
CA THR A 56 1.59 13.40 4.25
C THR A 56 1.12 12.39 3.20
N PRO A 57 0.16 11.51 3.51
CA PRO A 57 -0.44 10.61 2.53
C PRO A 57 -1.01 11.35 1.32
N SER A 58 -0.86 10.76 0.14
CA SER A 58 -1.39 11.26 -1.14
C SER A 58 -2.16 10.17 -1.85
N ALA A 59 -3.45 10.41 -2.12
CA ALA A 59 -4.35 9.49 -2.79
C ALA A 59 -4.34 9.71 -4.32
N SER A 60 -4.42 8.62 -5.07
CA SER A 60 -4.43 8.60 -6.54
C SER A 60 -5.25 7.42 -7.07
N LEU A 61 -5.70 7.53 -8.32
CA LEU A 61 -6.26 6.43 -9.10
C LEU A 61 -5.28 6.15 -10.25
N LEU A 62 -4.82 4.90 -10.36
CA LEU A 62 -3.81 4.50 -11.33
C LEU A 62 -4.38 3.48 -12.31
N ALA A 63 -4.35 3.81 -13.60
CA ALA A 63 -4.62 2.88 -14.70
C ALA A 63 -3.34 2.09 -15.03
N VAL A 64 -2.98 1.16 -14.14
CA VAL A 64 -1.77 0.32 -14.25
C VAL A 64 -2.14 -1.15 -14.09
N ASP A 65 -1.30 -2.04 -14.61
CA ASP A 65 -1.51 -3.48 -14.52
C ASP A 65 -0.84 -4.04 -13.23
N PRO A 66 -1.62 -4.58 -12.27
CA PRO A 66 -1.04 -5.17 -11.06
C PRO A 66 -0.19 -6.41 -11.34
N GLU A 67 -0.30 -7.06 -12.51
CA GLU A 67 0.54 -8.19 -12.90
C GLU A 67 2.00 -7.79 -13.17
N GLU A 68 2.28 -6.49 -13.39
CA GLU A 68 3.65 -5.97 -13.50
C GLU A 68 4.43 -6.07 -12.17
N VAL A 69 3.73 -6.24 -11.05
CA VAL A 69 4.30 -6.32 -9.71
C VAL A 69 4.11 -7.73 -9.16
N PRO A 70 5.21 -8.51 -9.00
CA PRO A 70 5.10 -9.87 -8.48
C PRO A 70 4.36 -9.93 -7.14
N GLY A 71 3.32 -10.75 -7.08
CA GLY A 71 2.52 -10.98 -5.86
C GLY A 71 1.45 -9.93 -5.56
N LEU A 72 1.38 -8.82 -6.31
CA LEU A 72 0.37 -7.80 -6.07
C LEU A 72 -1.02 -8.23 -6.54
N ALA A 73 -1.14 -8.78 -7.76
CA ALA A 73 -2.41 -9.23 -8.31
C ALA A 73 -3.07 -10.28 -7.40
N GLU A 74 -2.31 -11.25 -6.91
CA GLU A 74 -2.79 -12.28 -5.99
C GLU A 74 -3.12 -11.71 -4.61
N ALA A 75 -2.33 -10.75 -4.11
CA ALA A 75 -2.63 -10.06 -2.86
C ALA A 75 -3.96 -9.30 -2.93
N LEU A 76 -4.25 -8.66 -4.07
CA LEU A 76 -5.50 -7.92 -4.30
C LEU A 76 -6.73 -8.82 -4.40
N GLN A 77 -6.58 -10.10 -4.75
CA GLN A 77 -7.68 -11.06 -4.71
C GLN A 77 -8.13 -11.36 -3.27
N GLY A 78 -7.27 -11.18 -2.28
CA GLY A 78 -7.57 -11.39 -0.86
C GLY A 78 -7.78 -12.86 -0.44
N PHE A 79 -8.02 -13.76 -1.39
CA PHE A 79 -8.12 -15.20 -1.14
C PHE A 79 -7.68 -16.04 -2.35
N PRO A 80 -6.90 -17.12 -2.16
CA PRO A 80 -6.35 -17.59 -0.88
C PRO A 80 -5.31 -16.61 -0.30
N PRO A 81 -5.07 -16.61 1.02
CA PRO A 81 -4.07 -15.74 1.61
C PRO A 81 -2.69 -16.09 1.04
N VAL A 82 -1.98 -15.08 0.55
CA VAL A 82 -0.62 -15.20 0.03
C VAL A 82 0.40 -14.69 1.06
N PRO A 83 1.64 -15.21 1.10
CA PRO A 83 2.68 -14.68 1.98
C PRO A 83 3.19 -13.33 1.48
N SER A 84 3.84 -12.57 2.35
CA SER A 84 4.61 -11.40 1.91
C SER A 84 5.74 -11.82 0.97
N LEU A 85 5.93 -11.05 -0.10
CA LEU A 85 6.90 -11.35 -1.15
C LEU A 85 7.88 -10.18 -1.33
N TRP A 86 9.17 -10.46 -1.23
CA TRP A 86 10.22 -9.53 -1.62
C TRP A 86 10.39 -9.53 -3.13
N ILE A 87 10.48 -8.34 -3.73
CA ILE A 87 10.67 -8.18 -5.19
C ILE A 87 11.96 -7.42 -5.47
N ASP A 88 12.51 -7.65 -6.67
CA ASP A 88 13.69 -6.94 -7.16
C ASP A 88 13.32 -5.47 -7.47
N SER A 89 13.91 -4.54 -6.71
CA SER A 89 13.64 -3.10 -6.88
C SER A 89 14.14 -2.56 -8.22
N ALA A 90 15.13 -3.21 -8.85
CA ALA A 90 15.61 -2.83 -10.18
C ALA A 90 14.59 -3.16 -11.29
N ARG A 91 13.62 -4.03 -11.00
CA ARG A 91 12.55 -4.45 -11.92
C ARG A 91 11.20 -3.86 -11.55
N ALA A 92 11.14 -3.03 -10.51
CA ALA A 92 9.91 -2.40 -10.08
C ALA A 92 9.42 -1.40 -11.15
N PRO A 93 8.14 -1.43 -11.52
CA PRO A 93 7.59 -0.42 -12.42
C PRO A 93 7.66 0.97 -11.76
N ALA A 94 7.82 2.01 -12.58
CA ALA A 94 8.05 3.37 -12.11
C ALA A 94 6.94 3.90 -11.18
N TRP A 95 5.70 3.42 -11.35
CA TRP A 95 4.57 3.84 -10.53
C TRP A 95 4.64 3.35 -9.07
N LEU A 96 5.48 2.36 -8.76
CA LEU A 96 5.72 1.92 -7.38
C LEU A 96 6.61 2.85 -6.57
N VAL A 97 7.29 3.81 -7.22
CA VAL A 97 8.22 4.72 -6.56
C VAL A 97 7.53 6.07 -6.38
N PRO A 98 7.19 6.48 -5.13
CA PRO A 98 6.59 7.77 -4.87
C PRO A 98 7.54 8.91 -5.22
N GLU A 99 6.97 10.05 -5.62
CA GLU A 99 7.75 11.28 -5.75
C GLU A 99 8.45 11.64 -4.44
N GLY A 100 9.72 12.04 -4.53
CA GLY A 100 10.55 12.38 -3.37
C GLY A 100 11.33 11.21 -2.77
N LEU A 101 11.21 10.00 -3.33
CA LEU A 101 12.07 8.88 -3.01
C LEU A 101 13.11 8.67 -4.12
N ASP A 102 14.40 8.67 -3.75
CA ASP A 102 15.49 8.54 -4.72
C ASP A 102 15.69 7.07 -5.15
N THR A 103 16.59 6.35 -4.48
CA THR A 103 16.94 4.96 -4.83
C THR A 103 16.24 3.98 -3.90
N VAL A 104 15.50 3.03 -4.49
CA VAL A 104 14.82 1.98 -3.74
C VAL A 104 15.74 0.77 -3.58
N GLY A 105 16.18 0.51 -2.34
CA GLY A 105 17.08 -0.61 -2.04
C GLY A 105 16.37 -1.97 -1.93
N SER A 106 15.10 -1.98 -1.54
CA SER A 106 14.29 -3.20 -1.42
C SER A 106 12.80 -2.88 -1.45
N ILE A 107 11.99 -3.84 -1.91
CA ILE A 107 10.53 -3.72 -1.91
C ILE A 107 9.95 -5.04 -1.40
N VAL A 108 8.92 -4.95 -0.57
CA VAL A 108 8.11 -6.08 -0.11
C VAL A 108 6.64 -5.79 -0.33
N VAL A 109 5.94 -6.74 -0.97
CA VAL A 109 4.49 -6.73 -1.07
C VAL A 109 3.94 -7.50 0.12
N THR A 110 3.14 -6.83 0.96
CA THR A 110 2.53 -7.44 2.15
C THR A 110 1.01 -7.41 2.04
N PRO A 111 0.36 -8.57 1.84
CA PRO A 111 -1.09 -8.66 1.86
C PRO A 111 -1.64 -8.25 3.22
N LEU A 112 -2.64 -7.37 3.22
CA LEU A 112 -3.34 -6.99 4.44
C LEU A 112 -4.46 -7.99 4.72
N PRO A 113 -4.71 -8.34 6.00
CA PRO A 113 -5.80 -9.25 6.35
C PRO A 113 -7.15 -8.65 5.96
N GLY A 114 -8.00 -9.45 5.32
CA GLY A 114 -9.31 -9.03 4.84
C GLY A 114 -9.78 -9.94 3.71
N HIS A 115 -11.07 -9.88 3.37
CA HIS A 115 -11.65 -10.77 2.35
C HIS A 115 -11.49 -10.25 0.91
N GLY A 116 -10.77 -9.14 0.67
CA GLY A 116 -10.58 -8.58 -0.67
C GLY A 116 -11.87 -8.14 -1.39
N VAL A 117 -13.01 -8.12 -0.69
CA VAL A 117 -14.36 -7.81 -1.21
C VAL A 117 -14.81 -6.39 -0.92
#